data_AF-A8HWI4-F1
#
_entry.id   AF-A8HWI4-F1
#
_cell.length_a   1.000
_cell.length_b   1.000
_cell.length_c   1.000
_cell.angle_alpha   90.00
_cell.angle_beta   90.00
_cell.angle_gamma   90.00
#
_symmetry.space_group_name_H-M   'P 1'
#
loop_
_entity.id
_entity.type
_entity.pdbx_description
1 polymer ?
#
loop_
_entity_poly.entity_id
_entity_poly.type
_entity_poly.pdbx_seq_one_letter_code
_entity_poly.pdbx_strand_id
1 'polypeptide(L)'
;VSYNTAGELVSVPREQDGYFGEIDKAQWGAIPVAQIAQYKGLIFATWEADAPPLLAYLGDATWYMDSFLDRVADGTAVIEGVTKWVIGCN
;
A
#
# COMPACT_ATOMS: atom_id res chain seq x y z
N VAL A 1 -21.23 2.29 2.60
CA VAL A 1 -20.48 2.07 1.35
C VAL A 1 -19.46 1.01 1.67
N SER A 2 -19.36 -0.03 0.86
CA SER A 2 -18.49 -1.16 1.13
C SER A 2 -17.57 -1.40 -0.04
N TYR A 3 -16.30 -1.64 0.25
CA TYR A 3 -15.25 -1.96 -0.72
C TYR A 3 -14.76 -3.40 -0.48
N ASN A 4 -14.31 -4.06 -1.53
CA ASN A 4 -13.58 -5.33 -1.38
C ASN A 4 -12.09 -5.07 -1.10
N THR A 5 -11.31 -6.14 -0.93
CA THR A 5 -9.86 -6.07 -0.69
C THR A 5 -9.07 -5.51 -1.88
N ALA A 6 -9.63 -5.53 -3.08
CA ALA A 6 -9.05 -4.90 -4.28
C ALA A 6 -9.36 -3.40 -4.36
N GLY A 7 -10.16 -2.86 -3.43
CA GLY A 7 -10.57 -1.45 -3.43
C GLY A 7 -11.76 -1.16 -4.36
N GLU A 8 -12.39 -2.17 -4.95
CA GLU A 8 -13.56 -1.97 -5.81
C GLU A 8 -14.80 -1.66 -4.97
N LEU A 9 -15.64 -0.75 -5.45
CA LEU A 9 -16.89 -0.41 -4.78
C LEU A 9 -17.93 -1.52 -4.98
N VAL A 10 -18.27 -2.21 -3.90
CA VAL A 10 -19.20 -3.35 -3.92
C VAL A 10 -20.64 -2.90 -3.68
N SER A 11 -20.86 -2.00 -2.73
CA SER A 11 -22.21 -1.57 -2.37
C SER A 11 -22.29 -0.13 -1.87
N VAL A 12 -23.41 0.52 -2.19
CA VAL A 12 -23.75 1.87 -1.71
C VAL A 12 -25.09 1.81 -0.97
N PRO A 13 -25.23 2.45 0.21
CA PRO A 13 -26.51 2.50 0.92
C PRO A 13 -27.60 3.12 0.05
N ARG A 14 -28.80 2.51 0.03
CA ARG A 14 -29.94 2.97 -0.76
C ARG A 14 -29.62 3.16 -2.25
N GLU A 15 -28.88 2.23 -2.85
CA GLU A 15 -28.52 2.25 -4.28
C GLU A 15 -29.73 2.43 -5.20
N GLN A 16 -30.86 1.78 -4.90
CA GLN A 16 -32.08 1.90 -5.69
C GLN A 16 -32.84 3.21 -5.43
N ASP A 17 -33.05 3.59 -4.16
CA ASP A 17 -33.88 4.75 -3.84
C ASP A 17 -33.15 6.09 -4.01
N GLY A 18 -31.83 6.12 -3.76
CA GLY A 18 -31.01 7.32 -3.75
C GLY A 18 -30.21 7.55 -5.03
N TYR A 19 -29.85 6.48 -5.74
CA TYR A 19 -29.07 6.54 -6.98
C TYR A 19 -29.83 5.96 -8.18
N PHE A 20 -31.11 5.57 -8.01
CA PHE A 20 -31.97 5.02 -9.06
C PHE A 20 -31.38 3.79 -9.78
N GLY A 21 -30.40 3.11 -9.16
CA GLY A 21 -29.65 2.02 -9.82
C GLY A 21 -28.73 2.48 -10.95
N GLU A 22 -28.49 3.78 -11.11
CA GLU A 22 -27.70 4.36 -12.21
C GLU A 22 -26.23 4.60 -11.85
N ILE A 23 -25.82 4.29 -10.61
CA ILE A 23 -24.44 4.49 -10.17
C ILE A 23 -23.49 3.48 -10.83
N ASP A 24 -22.56 4.00 -11.62
CA ASP A 24 -21.45 3.20 -12.15
C ASP A 24 -20.38 3.01 -11.06
N LYS A 25 -20.50 1.91 -10.30
CA LYS A 25 -19.59 1.56 -9.21
C LYS A 25 -18.13 1.40 -9.64
N ALA A 26 -17.87 1.11 -10.92
CA ALA A 26 -16.51 0.95 -11.43
C ALA A 26 -15.71 2.28 -11.40
N GLN A 27 -16.40 3.42 -11.46
CA GLN A 27 -15.78 4.76 -11.41
C GLN A 27 -15.46 5.22 -9.98
N TRP A 28 -15.95 4.53 -8.96
CA TRP A 28 -15.90 4.97 -7.56
C TRP A 28 -15.13 4.00 -6.66
N GLY A 29 -14.17 3.28 -7.21
CA GLY A 29 -13.22 2.49 -6.41
C GLY A 29 -12.38 3.36 -5.47
N ALA A 30 -11.83 2.76 -4.42
CA ALA A 30 -10.84 3.39 -3.58
C ALA A 30 -9.62 3.79 -4.42
N ILE A 31 -9.05 4.97 -4.17
CA ILE A 31 -7.93 5.49 -4.94
C ILE A 31 -6.72 4.56 -4.72
N PRO A 32 -6.21 3.88 -5.77
CA PRO A 32 -5.06 3.00 -5.64
C PRO A 32 -3.76 3.81 -5.65
N VAL A 33 -2.78 3.36 -4.88
CA VAL A 33 -1.40 3.88 -4.97
C VAL A 33 -0.88 3.74 -6.39
N ALA A 34 -0.09 4.70 -6.84
CA ALA A 34 0.38 4.76 -8.21
C ALA A 34 1.39 3.65 -8.52
N GLN A 35 2.28 3.36 -7.56
CA GLN A 35 3.23 2.26 -7.67
C GLN A 35 3.34 1.52 -6.32
N ILE A 36 3.46 0.19 -6.39
CA ILE A 36 3.78 -0.69 -5.25
C ILE A 36 4.99 -1.52 -5.63
N ALA A 37 5.95 -1.64 -4.72
CA ALA A 37 7.10 -2.51 -4.90
C ALA A 37 7.50 -3.15 -3.57
N GLN A 38 8.14 -4.31 -3.65
CA GLN A 38 8.62 -5.05 -2.50
C GLN A 38 10.13 -5.18 -2.56
N TYR A 39 10.80 -4.99 -1.42
CA TYR A 39 12.23 -5.21 -1.25
C TYR A 39 12.50 -6.03 0.01
N LYS A 40 12.97 -7.28 -0.15
CA LYS A 40 13.36 -8.17 0.96
C LYS A 40 12.30 -8.28 2.07
N GLY A 41 11.02 -8.41 1.69
CA GLY A 41 9.90 -8.49 2.64
C GLY A 41 9.25 -7.14 2.99
N LEU A 42 9.96 -6.03 2.80
CA LEU A 42 9.41 -4.69 3.01
C LEU A 42 8.55 -4.26 1.82
N ILE A 43 7.33 -3.76 2.08
CA ILE A 43 6.41 -3.26 1.06
C ILE A 43 6.46 -1.74 1.06
N PHE A 44 6.73 -1.15 -0.09
CA PHE A 44 6.74 0.29 -0.32
C PHE A 44 5.66 0.66 -1.34
N ALA A 45 5.09 1.84 -1.18
CA ALA A 45 4.14 2.40 -2.11
C ALA A 45 4.36 3.90 -2.27
N THR A 46 4.04 4.43 -3.45
CA THR A 46 4.05 5.86 -3.75
C THR A 46 2.78 6.27 -4.46
N TRP A 47 2.36 7.52 -4.24
CA TRP A 47 1.25 8.17 -4.95
C TRP A 47 1.71 8.90 -6.22
N GLU A 48 3.02 8.96 -6.46
CA GLU A 48 3.63 9.65 -7.59
C GLU A 48 3.91 8.63 -8.71
N ALA A 49 3.29 8.84 -9.88
CA ALA A 49 3.24 7.85 -10.96
C ALA A 49 4.52 7.82 -11.80
N ASP A 50 5.23 8.95 -11.91
CA ASP A 50 6.47 9.09 -12.65
C ASP A 50 7.71 8.81 -11.76
N ALA A 51 7.49 8.32 -10.54
CA ALA A 51 8.53 8.00 -9.59
C ALA A 51 9.48 6.95 -10.17
N PRO A 52 10.79 7.04 -9.89
CA PRO A 52 11.72 5.99 -10.26
C PRO A 52 11.32 4.67 -9.58
N PRO A 53 11.56 3.51 -10.22
CA PRO A 53 11.35 2.21 -9.60
C PRO A 53 12.08 2.09 -8.26
N LEU A 54 11.50 1.38 -7.30
CA LEU A 54 12.00 1.30 -5.92
C LEU A 54 13.51 1.00 -5.82
N LEU A 55 14.04 0.09 -6.62
CA LEU A 55 15.47 -0.25 -6.61
C LEU A 55 16.36 0.93 -7.03
N ALA A 56 15.92 1.70 -8.03
CA ALA A 56 16.63 2.90 -8.46
C ALA A 56 16.52 4.01 -7.42
N TYR A 57 15.36 4.12 -6.74
CA TYR A 57 15.17 5.06 -5.64
C TYR A 57 16.07 4.75 -4.43
N LEU A 58 16.16 3.47 -4.03
CA LEU A 58 17.01 3.03 -2.92
C LEU A 58 18.51 3.11 -3.27
N GLY A 59 18.86 2.85 -4.54
CA GLY A 59 20.24 2.93 -5.03
C GLY A 59 21.21 2.13 -4.15
N ASP A 60 22.32 2.75 -3.77
CA ASP A 60 23.38 2.11 -2.97
C ASP A 60 22.95 1.76 -1.53
N ALA A 61 21.82 2.30 -1.04
CA ALA A 61 21.29 1.93 0.27
C ALA A 61 20.90 0.44 0.33
N THR A 62 20.55 -0.15 -0.81
CA THR A 62 20.21 -1.58 -0.95
C THR A 62 21.31 -2.49 -0.39
N TRP A 63 22.58 -2.15 -0.63
CA TRP A 63 23.73 -2.91 -0.15
C TRP A 63 23.78 -2.99 1.39
N TYR A 64 23.49 -1.86 2.05
CA TYR A 64 23.42 -1.81 3.51
C TYR A 64 22.19 -2.54 4.05
N MET A 65 21.06 -2.41 3.36
CA MET A 65 19.81 -3.08 3.75
C MET A 65 19.91 -4.60 3.65
N ASP A 66 20.60 -5.13 2.64
CA ASP A 66 20.80 -6.57 2.46
C ASP A 66 21.52 -7.22 3.65
N SER A 67 22.47 -6.50 4.24
CA SER A 67 23.23 -6.99 5.40
C SER A 67 22.35 -7.24 6.64
N PHE A 68 21.22 -6.53 6.74
CA PHE A 68 20.27 -6.66 7.84
C PHE A 68 19.07 -7.55 7.48
N LEU A 69 18.50 -7.35 6.29
CA LEU A 69 17.23 -7.97 5.90
C LEU A 69 17.41 -9.39 5.32
N ASP A 70 18.57 -9.68 4.74
CA ASP A 70 18.85 -10.91 4.00
C ASP A 70 20.04 -11.69 4.57
N ARG A 71 20.23 -11.59 5.90
CA ARG A 71 21.39 -12.17 6.59
C ARG A 71 21.36 -13.70 6.68
N VAL A 72 20.17 -14.29 6.66
CA VAL A 72 19.94 -15.75 6.74
C VAL A 72 18.98 -16.17 5.64
N ALA A 73 19.03 -17.45 5.24
CA ALA A 73 18.27 -17.95 4.08
C ALA A 73 16.76 -17.74 4.18
N ASP A 74 16.20 -17.77 5.39
CA ASP A 74 14.78 -17.56 5.63
C ASP A 74 14.38 -16.07 5.67
N GLY A 75 15.35 -15.16 5.51
CA GLY A 75 15.15 -13.71 5.50
C GLY A 75 14.76 -13.14 6.87
N THR A 76 13.93 -12.09 6.83
CA THR A 76 13.48 -11.36 8.02
C THR A 76 11.96 -11.36 8.10
N ALA A 77 11.43 -11.57 9.31
CA ALA A 77 10.01 -11.49 9.61
C ALA A 77 9.74 -10.50 10.75
N VAL A 78 8.59 -9.84 10.68
CA VAL A 78 8.09 -8.97 11.76
C VAL A 78 7.38 -9.83 12.78
N ILE A 79 7.76 -9.70 14.06
CA ILE A 79 7.00 -10.27 15.17
C ILE A 79 5.80 -9.36 15.42
N GLU A 80 4.63 -9.99 15.62
CA GLU A 80 3.36 -9.29 15.72
C GLU A 80 3.36 -8.13 16.73
N GLY A 81 2.72 -7.03 16.34
CA GLY A 81 2.59 -5.82 17.13
C GLY A 81 3.34 -4.64 16.51
N VAL A 82 2.80 -3.44 16.74
CA VAL A 82 3.49 -2.19 16.43
C VAL A 82 3.31 -1.27 17.63
N THR A 83 4.42 -0.85 18.21
CA THR A 83 4.41 0.17 19.26
C THR A 83 4.16 1.53 18.60
N LYS A 84 3.06 2.21 18.99
CA LYS A 84 2.66 3.52 18.44
C LYS A 84 2.53 4.54 19.57
N TRP A 85 3.20 5.69 19.44
CA TRP A 85 3.08 6.83 20.35
C TRP A 85 3.28 8.14 19.58
N VAL A 86 2.88 9.26 20.18
CA VAL A 86 3.00 10.59 19.57
C VAL A 86 4.16 11.33 20.23
N ILE A 87 5.08 11.86 19.41
CA ILE A 87 6.15 12.77 19.85
C ILE A 87 5.93 14.11 19.12
N GLY A 88 6.00 15.22 19.85
CA GLY A 88 5.89 16.56 19.28
C GLY A 88 7.18 17.05 18.63
N CYS A 89 7.67 16.37 17.60
CA CYS A 89 8.84 16.75 16.80
C CYS A 89 8.56 16.57 15.29
N ASN A 90 9.45 17.08 14.43
CA ASN A 90 9.49 16.79 12.99
C ASN A 90 10.45 15.63 12.72
#